data_AF-A0A0J2HGE0-F1
#
_entry.id   AF-A0A0J2HGE0-F1
#
_cell.length_a   1.000
_cell.length_b   1.000
_cell.length_c   1.000
_cell.angle_alpha   90.00
_cell.angle_beta   90.00
_cell.angle_gamma   90.00
#
_symmetry.space_group_name_H-M   'P 1'
#
loop_
_entity.id
_entity.type
_entity.pdbx_description
1 polymer ?
#
loop_
_entity_poly.entity_id
_entity_poly.type
_entity_poly.pdbx_seq_one_letter_code
_entity_poly.pdbx_strand_id
1 'polypeptide(L)'
;MQNNKNLEYRVDYIPLGGRLFAGFVRCDNGKWEGSRHEVTEQALLAVGKKLLSEGNGMQMQLPDGRVFRLSAVISDSDEAEVHVAQF
;
A
#
# COMPACT_ATOMS: atom_id res chain seq x y z
N MET A 1 1.91 18.19 29.52
CA MET A 1 1.66 17.90 28.08
C MET A 1 3.02 17.83 27.38
N GLN A 2 3.64 16.64 27.33
CA GLN A 2 4.91 16.45 26.64
C GLN A 2 4.67 16.46 25.14
N ASN A 3 5.42 17.30 24.43
CA ASN A 3 5.38 17.44 22.99
C ASN A 3 5.84 16.12 22.35
N ASN A 4 4.90 15.32 21.82
CA ASN A 4 5.16 14.11 21.02
C ASN A 4 5.80 14.45 19.65
N LYS A 5 6.84 15.29 19.63
CA LYS A 5 7.59 15.64 18.41
C LYS A 5 8.42 14.49 17.83
N ASN A 6 8.48 13.36 18.55
CA ASN A 6 9.32 12.21 18.20
C ASN A 6 8.53 11.06 17.57
N LEU A 7 7.21 11.21 17.34
CA LEU A 7 6.39 10.16 16.73
C LEU A 7 5.80 10.64 15.41
N GLU A 8 5.81 9.75 14.42
CA GLU A 8 5.19 9.93 13.12
C GLU A 8 4.25 8.76 12.85
N TYR A 9 3.07 9.03 12.32
CA TYR A 9 2.17 7.96 11.87
C TYR A 9 2.62 7.46 10.50
N ARG A 10 2.94 6.17 10.38
CA ARG A 10 3.43 5.56 9.14
C ARG A 10 2.61 4.33 8.77
N VAL A 11 2.54 4.10 7.46
CA VAL A 11 2.14 2.81 6.87
C VAL A 11 3.39 2.20 6.27
N ASP A 12 3.76 1.00 6.71
CA ASP A 12 4.97 0.31 6.27
C ASP A 12 4.73 -1.19 6.07
N TYR A 13 5.58 -1.85 5.30
CA TYR A 13 5.45 -3.28 4.98
C TYR A 13 6.47 -4.11 5.76
N ILE A 14 6.09 -5.35 6.11
CA ILE A 14 7.07 -6.34 6.58
C ILE A 14 7.56 -7.14 5.37
N PRO A 15 8.85 -7.04 4.97
CA PRO A 15 9.34 -7.60 3.71
C PRO A 15 9.07 -9.09 3.51
N LEU A 16 9.12 -9.90 4.57
CA LEU A 16 8.95 -11.34 4.49
C LEU A 16 7.49 -11.79 4.53
N GLY A 17 6.58 -10.95 5.03
CA GLY A 17 5.18 -11.31 5.24
C GLY A 17 4.23 -10.69 4.20
N GLY A 18 4.70 -9.72 3.41
CA GLY A 18 3.86 -8.96 2.48
C GLY A 18 2.75 -8.13 3.16
N ARG A 19 2.73 -8.10 4.49
CA ARG A 19 1.69 -7.42 5.27
C ARG A 19 2.06 -5.96 5.48
N LEU A 20 1.07 -5.10 5.28
CA LEU A 20 1.12 -3.68 5.61
C LEU A 20 0.66 -3.46 7.05
N PHE A 21 1.38 -2.60 7.76
CA PHE A 21 1.03 -2.18 9.10
C PHE A 21 0.96 -0.66 9.19
N ALA A 22 0.00 -0.15 9.94
CA ALA A 22 -0.15 1.26 10.24
C ALA A 22 -0.03 1.51 11.75
N GLY A 23 0.64 2.60 12.14
CA GLY A 23 0.86 2.94 13.54
C GLY A 23 1.87 4.07 13.74
N PHE A 24 2.18 4.38 14.99
CA PHE A 24 3.19 5.37 15.32
C PHE A 24 4.59 4.76 15.31
N VAL A 25 5.52 5.47 14.68
CA VAL A 25 6.93 5.13 14.59
C VAL A 25 7.75 6.26 15.19
N ARG A 26 8.78 5.93 15.96
CA ARG A 26 9.70 6.93 16.47
C ARG A 26 10.59 7.48 15.36
N CYS A 27 10.64 8.81 15.25
CA CYS A 27 11.43 9.49 14.22
C CYS A 27 12.95 9.28 14.39
N ASP A 28 13.42 9.01 15.61
CA ASP A 28 14.85 8.88 15.93
C ASP A 28 15.45 7.53 15.53
N ASN A 29 14.67 6.45 15.58
CA ASN A 29 15.18 5.09 15.39
C ASN A 29 14.31 4.21 14.48
N GLY A 30 13.18 4.71 13.98
CA GLY A 30 12.30 3.96 13.08
C GLY A 30 11.56 2.79 13.72
N LYS A 31 11.59 2.65 15.06
CA LYS A 31 10.87 1.59 15.77
C LYS A 31 9.42 1.99 15.99
N TRP A 32 8.53 1.01 15.83
CA TRP A 32 7.13 1.14 16.23
C TRP A 32 7.01 1.46 17.72
N GLU A 33 6.12 2.39 18.04
CA GLU A 33 5.75 2.75 19.41
C GLU A 33 4.31 2.31 19.67
N GLY A 34 4.10 1.46 20.67
CA GLY A 34 2.79 0.91 21.00
C GLY A 34 2.28 -0.13 19.99
N SER A 35 0.96 -0.25 19.87
CA SER A 35 0.32 -1.21 18.97
C SER A 35 0.34 -0.71 17.52
N ARG A 36 0.69 -1.61 16.61
CA ARG A 36 0.50 -1.43 15.17
C ARG A 36 -0.71 -2.24 14.70
N HIS A 37 -1.38 -1.75 13.67
CA HIS A 37 -2.54 -2.40 13.06
C HIS A 37 -2.14 -3.00 11.73
N GLU A 38 -2.46 -4.28 11.52
CA GLU A 38 -2.33 -4.90 10.20
C GLU A 38 -3.45 -4.35 9.30
N VAL A 39 -3.10 -3.78 8.15
CA VAL A 39 -4.01 -2.99 7.29
C VAL A 39 -3.95 -3.42 5.82
N THR A 40 -3.40 -4.59 5.50
CA THR A 40 -3.14 -5.02 4.11
C THR A 40 -4.42 -5.02 3.28
N GLU A 41 -5.47 -5.69 3.75
CA GLU A 41 -6.74 -5.80 3.01
C GLU A 41 -7.44 -4.45 2.88
N GLN A 42 -7.41 -3.63 3.94
CA GLN A 42 -8.02 -2.30 3.95
C GLN A 42 -7.32 -1.36 2.96
N ALA A 43 -5.97 -1.38 2.95
CA ALA A 43 -5.16 -0.60 2.03
C ALA A 43 -5.38 -1.06 0.58
N LEU A 44 -5.39 -2.37 0.33
CA LEU A 44 -5.64 -2.93 -0.99
C LEU A 44 -7.01 -2.52 -1.53
N LEU A 45 -8.07 -2.64 -0.71
CA LEU A 45 -9.42 -2.26 -1.09
C LEU A 45 -9.53 -0.75 -1.36
N ALA A 46 -8.91 0.08 -0.53
CA ALA A 46 -8.92 1.53 -0.70
C ALA A 46 -8.22 1.95 -2.00
N VAL A 47 -7.06 1.35 -2.30
CA VAL A 47 -6.34 1.59 -3.55
C VAL A 47 -7.15 1.12 -4.75
N GLY A 48 -7.74 -0.08 -4.69
CA GLY A 48 -8.60 -0.61 -5.75
C GLY A 48 -9.77 0.33 -6.07
N LYS A 49 -10.50 0.78 -5.03
CA LYS A 49 -11.59 1.76 -5.19
C LYS A 49 -11.12 3.07 -5.81
N LYS A 50 -9.98 3.60 -5.37
CA LYS A 50 -9.39 4.82 -5.93
C LYS A 50 -9.08 4.66 -7.41
N LEU A 51 -8.38 3.59 -7.78
CA LEU A 51 -8.00 3.34 -9.18
C LEU A 51 -9.21 3.24 -10.10
N LEU A 52 -10.28 2.56 -9.68
CA LEU A 52 -11.52 2.48 -10.44
C LEU A 52 -12.16 3.86 -10.65
N SER A 53 -12.14 4.72 -9.63
CA SER A 53 -12.69 6.07 -9.74
C SER A 53 -11.88 7.01 -10.66
N GLU A 54 -10.58 6.76 -10.83
CA GLU A 54 -9.65 7.62 -11.58
C GLU A 54 -9.35 7.12 -13.00
N GLY A 55 -10.08 6.13 -13.52
CA GLY A 55 -9.89 5.59 -14.87
C GLY A 55 -9.03 4.33 -14.94
N ASN A 56 -9.12 3.48 -13.92
CA ASN A 56 -8.56 2.13 -13.81
C ASN A 56 -7.03 2.03 -13.79
N GLY A 57 -6.30 3.13 -13.51
CA GLY A 57 -4.85 3.05 -13.40
C GLY A 57 -4.17 4.25 -12.78
N MET A 58 -3.03 4.00 -12.14
CA MET A 58 -2.07 4.97 -11.68
C MET A 58 -0.72 4.68 -12.32
N GLN A 59 -0.03 5.72 -12.77
CA GLN A 59 1.28 5.61 -13.38
C GLN A 59 2.26 6.55 -12.67
N MET A 60 3.47 6.06 -12.42
CA MET A 60 4.57 6.84 -11.83
C MET A 60 5.85 6.57 -12.60
N GLN A 61 6.61 7.62 -12.90
CA GLN A 61 7.97 7.47 -13.40
C GLN A 61 8.93 7.23 -12.24
N LEU A 62 9.80 6.25 -12.38
CA LEU A 62 10.87 5.96 -11.45
C LEU A 62 12.14 6.76 -11.82
N PRO A 63 13.04 7.04 -10.86
CA PRO A 63 14.26 7.82 -11.13
C PRO A 63 15.19 7.23 -12.19
N ASP A 64 15.09 5.93 -12.47
CA ASP A 64 15.86 5.22 -13.48
C ASP A 64 15.21 5.23 -14.88
N GLY A 65 14.13 6.01 -15.05
CA GLY A 65 13.39 6.12 -16.30
C GLY A 65 12.37 5.01 -16.55
N ARG A 66 12.25 4.01 -15.67
CA ARG A 66 11.20 2.99 -15.75
C ARG A 66 9.85 3.57 -15.34
N VAL A 67 8.78 2.89 -15.76
CA VAL A 67 7.41 3.24 -15.42
C VAL A 67 6.83 2.19 -14.49
N PHE A 68 6.33 2.62 -13.34
CA PHE A 68 5.48 1.82 -12.46
C PHE A 68 4.02 2.09 -12.82
N ARG A 69 3.28 1.05 -13.21
CA ARG A 69 1.84 1.12 -13.50
C ARG A 69 1.09 0.18 -12.57
N LEU A 70 0.10 0.73 -11.89
CA LEU A 70 -0.84 -0.02 -11.05
C LEU A 70 -2.24 0.11 -11.66
N SER A 71 -2.94 -1.00 -11.83
CA SER A 71 -4.33 -1.04 -12.29
C SER A 71 -5.12 -2.01 -11.44
N ALA A 72 -6.41 -1.73 -11.27
CA ALA A 72 -7.33 -2.61 -10.56
C ALA A 72 -8.47 -3.02 -11.49
N VAL A 73 -8.89 -4.27 -11.38
CA VAL A 73 -10.08 -4.82 -12.02
C VAL A 73 -10.90 -5.45 -10.89
N ILE A 74 -12.21 -5.16 -10.86
CA ILE A 74 -13.16 -5.91 -10.06
C ILE A 74 -13.99 -6.73 -11.04
N SER A 75 -13.90 -8.05 -10.91
CA SER A 75 -14.66 -9.01 -11.69
C SER A 75 -15.61 -9.77 -10.76
N ASP A 76 -16.73 -10.21 -11.32
CA ASP A 76 -17.56 -11.20 -10.65
C ASP A 76 -16.77 -12.52 -10.54
N SER A 77 -17.10 -13.33 -9.53
CA SER A 77 -16.30 -14.51 -9.11
C SER A 77 -16.05 -15.55 -10.20
N ASP A 78 -16.82 -15.52 -11.28
CA ASP A 78 -16.80 -16.52 -12.34
C ASP A 78 -15.82 -16.19 -13.49
N GLU A 79 -15.19 -15.01 -13.49
CA GLU A 79 -14.27 -14.56 -14.54
C GLU A 79 -12.79 -14.46 -14.11
N ALA A 80 -12.43 -15.01 -12.93
CA ALA A 80 -11.08 -14.91 -12.38
C ALA A 80 -10.01 -15.79 -13.08
N GLU A 81 -10.19 -16.17 -14.34
CA GLU A 81 -9.09 -16.67 -15.18
C GLU A 81 -8.33 -15.49 -15.78
N VAL A 82 -7.33 -15.02 -15.03
CA VAL A 82 -6.41 -14.00 -15.52
C VAL A 82 -5.53 -14.62 -16.61
N HIS A 83 -5.80 -14.28 -17.87
CA HIS A 83 -4.83 -14.45 -18.94
C HIS A 83 -3.56 -13.67 -18.58
N VAL A 84 -2.55 -14.38 -18.10
CA VAL A 84 -1.18 -13.85 -18.00
C VAL A 84 -0.72 -13.61 -19.43
N ALA A 85 -0.72 -12.36 -19.87
CA ALA A 85 -0.05 -11.97 -21.10
C ALA A 85 1.44 -12.32 -20.93
N GLN A 86 1.90 -13.31 -21.69
CA GLN A 86 3.32 -13.63 -21.85
C GLN A 86 3.97 -12.44 -22.55
N PHE A 87 4.95 -11.83 -21.89
CA PHE A 87 5.91 -10.91 -22.51
C PHE A 87 7.07 -11.70 -23.10
#